data_AF-A0AAW6ZFR9-F1
#
_entry.id   AF-A0AAW6ZFR9-F1
#
_cell.length_a   1.000
_cell.length_b   1.000
_cell.length_c   1.000
_cell.angle_alpha   90.00
_cell.angle_beta   90.00
_cell.angle_gamma   90.00
#
_symmetry.space_group_name_H-M   'P 1'
#
loop_
_entity.id
_entity.type
_entity.pdbx_description
1 polymer ?
#
loop_
_entity_poly.entity_id
_entity_poly.type
_entity_poly.pdbx_seq_one_letter_code
_entity_poly.pdbx_strand_id
1 'polypeptide(L)'
;MRYHFPISVDMFDFLTTGRFDYLEIGQTAEMILQMFPAPECVPKGLLVKKGWNIWLYGNIELHFSDDRLTQIRADFQPGEPLNGGRWLSLNPWFFNHADKLDLYSTIAKLVQHRIDFIKIDTPSALILRLQSGVELMFEKFSGQRLFAFCKQKTTLPQWAHEPV
;
A
#
# COMPACT_ATOMS: atom_id res chain seq x y z
N MET A 1 -18.39 13.28 -13.70
CA MET A 1 -18.59 11.98 -14.39
C MET A 1 -18.14 10.89 -13.44
N ARG A 2 -18.90 9.80 -13.28
CA ARG A 2 -18.42 8.63 -12.51
C ARG A 2 -17.75 7.67 -13.49
N TYR A 3 -16.52 7.24 -13.19
CA TYR A 3 -15.75 6.34 -14.05
C TYR A 3 -16.44 4.98 -14.16
N HIS A 4 -16.64 4.51 -15.40
CA HIS A 4 -17.23 3.20 -15.71
C HIS A 4 -16.17 2.15 -16.10
N PHE A 5 -14.89 2.51 -16.08
CA PHE A 5 -13.77 1.62 -16.40
C PHE A 5 -12.91 1.41 -15.16
N PRO A 6 -12.34 0.20 -14.96
CA PRO A 6 -11.41 -0.03 -13.86
C PRO A 6 -10.21 0.92 -13.93
N ILE A 7 -9.81 1.46 -12.79
CA ILE A 7 -8.58 2.24 -12.67
C ILE A 7 -7.40 1.29 -12.77
N SER A 8 -6.44 1.63 -13.62
CA SER A 8 -5.21 0.85 -13.75
C SER A 8 -4.19 1.32 -12.73
N VAL A 9 -3.71 0.41 -11.89
CA VAL A 9 -2.65 0.69 -10.90
C VAL A 9 -1.45 -0.19 -11.21
N ASP A 10 -0.30 0.45 -11.41
CA ASP A 10 0.97 -0.24 -11.60
C ASP A 10 1.74 -0.29 -10.28
N MET A 11 1.95 -1.51 -9.76
CA MET A 11 2.64 -1.68 -8.48
C MET A 11 4.14 -1.35 -8.54
N PHE A 12 4.77 -1.42 -9.71
CA PHE A 12 6.14 -0.92 -9.86
C PHE A 12 6.15 0.61 -9.71
N ASP A 13 5.27 1.32 -10.42
CA ASP A 13 5.12 2.78 -10.32
C ASP A 13 4.78 3.22 -8.89
N PHE A 14 3.89 2.48 -8.21
CA PHE A 14 3.55 2.74 -6.82
C PHE A 14 4.75 2.57 -5.90
N LEU A 15 5.57 1.53 -6.06
CA LEU A 15 6.75 1.35 -5.21
C LEU A 15 7.84 2.39 -5.49
N THR A 16 7.99 2.84 -6.74
CA THR A 16 9.02 3.83 -7.12
C THR A 16 8.63 5.27 -6.80
N THR A 17 7.37 5.65 -7.03
CA THR A 17 6.91 7.06 -6.90
C THR A 17 5.98 7.26 -5.71
N GLY A 18 5.35 6.18 -5.24
CA GLY A 18 4.35 6.22 -4.20
C GLY A 18 2.97 6.64 -4.72
N ARG A 19 2.82 6.90 -6.01
CA ARG A 19 1.53 7.25 -6.62
C ARG A 19 0.66 6.01 -6.72
N PHE A 20 -0.54 6.08 -6.16
CA PHE A 20 -1.56 5.05 -6.34
C PHE A 20 -2.69 5.67 -7.17
N ASP A 21 -2.43 5.82 -8.47
CA ASP A 21 -3.27 6.59 -9.39
C ASP A 21 -3.57 8.01 -8.82
N TYR A 22 -4.83 8.40 -8.66
CA TYR A 22 -5.21 9.72 -8.12
C TYR A 22 -5.19 9.85 -6.59
N LEU A 23 -4.91 8.76 -5.86
CA LEU A 23 -4.99 8.76 -4.40
C LEU A 23 -3.77 9.43 -3.76
N GLU A 24 -4.05 10.40 -2.88
CA GLU A 24 -3.07 11.06 -2.06
C GLU A 24 -3.47 11.02 -0.58
N ILE A 25 -2.49 10.73 0.28
CA ILE A 25 -2.70 10.75 1.73
C ILE A 25 -3.10 12.17 2.17
N GLY A 26 -4.22 12.28 2.88
CA GLY A 26 -4.80 13.52 3.36
C GLY A 26 -6.03 14.00 2.58
N GLN A 27 -6.32 13.44 1.40
CA GLN A 27 -7.56 13.71 0.67
C GLN A 27 -8.79 13.31 1.49
N THR A 28 -9.89 14.04 1.34
CA THR A 28 -11.16 13.64 1.96
C THR A 28 -11.83 12.52 1.17
N ALA A 29 -12.72 11.77 1.83
CA ALA A 29 -13.54 10.77 1.14
C ALA A 29 -14.31 11.37 -0.05
N GLU A 30 -14.87 12.57 0.13
CA GLU A 30 -15.59 13.28 -0.95
C GLU A 30 -14.68 13.59 -2.14
N MET A 31 -13.48 14.11 -1.91
CA MET A 31 -12.50 14.41 -2.99
C MET A 31 -12.14 13.14 -3.76
N ILE A 32 -11.91 12.03 -3.07
CA ILE A 32 -11.60 10.75 -3.70
C ILE A 32 -12.76 10.30 -4.58
N LEU A 33 -14.00 10.35 -4.10
CA LEU A 33 -15.18 9.89 -4.87
C LEU A 33 -15.50 10.73 -6.11
N GLN A 34 -14.87 11.90 -6.28
CA GLN A 34 -14.99 12.69 -7.51
C GLN A 34 -14.17 12.08 -8.66
N MET A 35 -13.04 11.42 -8.34
CA MET A 35 -12.06 10.93 -9.31
C MET A 35 -11.81 9.42 -9.23
N PHE A 36 -12.29 8.76 -8.18
CA PHE A 36 -12.08 7.34 -7.88
C PHE A 36 -13.44 6.64 -7.74
N PRO A 37 -13.57 5.37 -8.15
CA PRO A 37 -14.80 4.59 -8.00
C PRO A 37 -15.21 4.47 -6.53
N ALA A 38 -16.50 4.27 -6.27
CA ALA A 38 -16.97 3.94 -4.93
C ALA A 38 -16.46 2.54 -4.51
N PRO A 39 -16.15 2.33 -3.22
CA PRO A 39 -15.65 1.05 -2.74
C PRO A 39 -16.67 -0.07 -2.88
N GLU A 40 -16.19 -1.31 -2.97
CA GLU A 40 -17.05 -2.49 -3.02
C GLU A 40 -17.70 -2.76 -1.67
N CYS A 41 -16.93 -2.55 -0.61
CA CYS A 41 -17.37 -2.69 0.76
C CYS A 41 -16.90 -1.49 1.58
N VAL A 42 -17.82 -0.99 2.40
CA VAL A 42 -17.52 -0.12 3.53
C VAL A 42 -17.97 -0.91 4.76
N PRO A 43 -17.08 -1.21 5.73
CA PRO A 43 -17.49 -1.80 6.99
C PRO A 43 -18.63 -0.98 7.61
N LYS A 44 -19.57 -1.65 8.27
CA LYS A 44 -20.63 -1.00 9.05
C LYS A 44 -20.37 -1.28 10.53
N GLY A 45 -20.54 -0.31 11.40
CA GLY A 45 -20.44 -0.55 12.85
C GLY A 45 -19.91 0.61 13.67
N LEU A 46 -19.49 0.30 14.90
CA LEU A 46 -19.08 1.29 15.89
C LEU A 46 -17.78 2.03 15.50
N LEU A 47 -16.87 1.37 14.76
CA LEU A 47 -15.61 1.96 14.26
C LEU A 47 -15.89 3.08 13.26
N VAL A 48 -16.82 2.84 12.34
CA VAL A 48 -17.31 3.83 11.35
C VAL A 48 -17.94 5.04 12.03
N LYS A 49 -18.73 4.81 13.09
CA LYS A 49 -19.30 5.90 13.92
C LYS A 49 -18.25 6.71 14.68
N LYS A 50 -17.06 6.15 14.92
CA LYS A 50 -15.92 6.81 15.56
C LYS A 50 -14.97 7.48 14.55
N GLY A 51 -15.37 7.59 13.28
CA GLY A 51 -14.57 8.23 12.24
C GLY A 51 -13.52 7.33 11.57
N TRP A 52 -13.48 6.04 11.92
CA TRP A 52 -12.59 5.05 11.32
C TRP A 52 -13.34 4.29 10.23
N ASN A 53 -13.08 4.66 8.98
CA ASN A 53 -13.70 4.04 7.81
C ASN A 53 -12.62 3.33 7.00
N ILE A 54 -12.89 2.10 6.57
CA ILE A 54 -12.01 1.38 5.64
C ILE A 54 -12.79 1.18 4.35
N TRP A 55 -12.19 1.48 3.22
CA TRP A 55 -12.76 1.22 1.91
C TRP A 55 -12.01 0.08 1.25
N LEU A 56 -12.75 -0.91 0.76
CA LEU A 56 -12.16 -2.12 0.16
C LEU A 56 -12.33 -2.12 -1.37
N TYR A 57 -11.25 -2.47 -2.04
CA TYR A 57 -11.17 -2.76 -3.47
C TYR A 57 -10.41 -4.08 -3.63
N GLY A 58 -11.13 -5.21 -3.64
CA GLY A 58 -10.52 -6.51 -3.41
C GLY A 58 -9.80 -6.55 -2.06
N ASN A 59 -8.48 -6.78 -2.06
CA ASN A 59 -7.64 -6.78 -0.86
C ASN A 59 -6.80 -5.49 -0.69
N ILE A 60 -7.08 -4.45 -1.49
CA ILE A 60 -6.60 -3.10 -1.24
C ILE A 60 -7.53 -2.40 -0.26
N GLU A 61 -6.96 -1.83 0.79
CA GLU A 61 -7.65 -1.10 1.83
C GLU A 61 -7.25 0.38 1.84
N LEU A 62 -8.24 1.27 1.82
CA LEU A 62 -8.03 2.68 2.10
C LEU A 62 -8.57 2.98 3.49
N HIS A 63 -7.70 3.38 4.41
CA HIS A 63 -8.09 3.71 5.78
C HIS A 63 -8.28 5.21 5.92
N PHE A 64 -9.36 5.59 6.59
CA PHE A 64 -9.72 6.96 6.85
C PHE A 64 -9.78 7.23 8.35
N SER A 65 -9.36 8.43 8.73
CA SER A 65 -9.53 8.99 10.06
C SER A 65 -9.94 10.46 9.91
N ASP A 66 -10.97 10.88 10.64
CA ASP A 66 -11.54 12.23 10.53
C ASP A 66 -11.83 12.66 9.08
N ASP A 67 -12.44 11.73 8.32
CA ASP A 67 -12.78 11.87 6.89
C ASP A 67 -11.59 12.01 5.93
N ARG A 68 -10.36 11.79 6.39
CA ARG A 68 -9.15 11.89 5.56
C ARG A 68 -8.49 10.55 5.35
N LEU A 69 -8.06 10.28 4.12
CA LEU A 69 -7.25 9.12 3.77
C LEU A 69 -5.93 9.18 4.54
N THR A 70 -5.70 8.26 5.45
CA THR A 70 -4.46 8.19 6.24
C THR A 70 -3.54 7.09 5.77
N GLN A 71 -4.08 6.04 5.14
CA GLN A 71 -3.30 4.88 4.72
C GLN A 71 -3.89 4.19 3.49
N ILE A 72 -3.00 3.72 2.63
CA ILE A 72 -3.27 2.72 1.59
C ILE A 72 -2.56 1.44 2.03
N ARG A 73 -3.26 0.31 2.15
CA ARG A 73 -2.71 -0.94 2.68
C ARG A 73 -3.16 -2.13 1.84
N ALA A 74 -2.35 -3.18 1.81
CA ALA A 74 -2.82 -4.52 1.53
C ALA A 74 -2.10 -5.51 2.45
N ASP A 75 -2.87 -6.46 2.99
CA ASP A 75 -2.35 -7.60 3.73
C ASP A 75 -2.34 -8.83 2.83
N PHE A 76 -1.23 -9.56 2.82
CA PHE A 76 -1.03 -10.73 1.98
C PHE A 76 -1.43 -12.00 2.73
N GLN A 77 -2.30 -12.79 2.11
CA GLN A 77 -2.67 -14.12 2.59
C GLN A 77 -1.98 -15.21 1.76
N PRO A 78 -1.57 -16.33 2.37
CA PRO A 78 -0.98 -17.45 1.64
C PRO A 78 -1.91 -17.95 0.52
N GLY A 79 -1.37 -18.07 -0.70
CA GLY A 79 -2.13 -18.52 -1.86
C GLY A 79 -3.12 -17.52 -2.46
N GLU A 80 -3.25 -16.31 -1.91
CA GLU A 80 -4.12 -15.26 -2.46
C GLU A 80 -3.31 -14.21 -3.24
N PRO A 81 -3.63 -13.96 -4.52
CA PRO A 81 -2.98 -12.91 -5.27
C PRO A 81 -3.43 -11.51 -4.80
N LEU A 82 -2.58 -10.51 -5.03
CA LEU A 82 -3.00 -9.13 -4.91
C LEU A 82 -4.15 -8.85 -5.90
N ASN A 83 -5.27 -8.32 -5.41
CA ASN A 83 -6.51 -8.21 -6.15
C ASN A 83 -7.18 -6.85 -5.88
N GLY A 84 -7.49 -6.14 -6.96
CA GLY A 84 -8.13 -4.82 -6.94
C GLY A 84 -9.67 -4.85 -6.98
N GLY A 85 -10.27 -6.03 -6.92
CA GLY A 85 -11.70 -6.22 -7.06
C GLY A 85 -12.20 -5.88 -8.47
N ARG A 86 -13.43 -5.42 -8.58
CA ARG A 86 -14.06 -4.98 -9.84
C ARG A 86 -13.46 -3.70 -10.40
N TRP A 87 -12.96 -2.84 -9.52
CA TRP A 87 -12.71 -1.44 -9.85
C TRP A 87 -11.26 -1.09 -10.06
N LEU A 88 -10.31 -1.91 -9.59
CA LEU A 88 -8.88 -1.71 -9.83
C LEU A 88 -8.33 -2.86 -10.66
N SER A 89 -7.74 -2.53 -11.80
CA SER A 89 -6.92 -3.45 -12.58
C SER A 89 -5.47 -3.27 -12.12
N LEU A 90 -4.95 -4.26 -11.40
CA LEU A 90 -3.60 -4.18 -10.86
C LEU A 90 -2.61 -4.84 -11.83
N ASN A 91 -1.53 -4.14 -12.17
CA ASN A 91 -0.29 -4.79 -12.59
C ASN A 91 0.48 -5.15 -11.32
N PRO A 92 0.48 -6.41 -10.86
CA PRO A 92 1.01 -6.78 -9.55
C PRO A 92 2.54 -6.69 -9.49
N TRP A 93 3.22 -6.55 -10.64
CA TRP A 93 4.67 -6.69 -10.75
C TRP A 93 5.17 -7.93 -9.99
N PHE A 94 6.06 -7.79 -9.00
CA PHE A 94 6.59 -8.93 -8.27
C PHE A 94 5.66 -9.45 -7.14
N PHE A 95 4.52 -8.81 -6.87
CA PHE A 95 3.56 -9.24 -5.85
C PHE A 95 2.67 -10.42 -6.28
N ASN A 96 2.81 -10.93 -7.51
CA ASN A 96 1.97 -12.02 -8.02
C ASN A 96 2.01 -13.30 -7.13
N HIS A 97 3.08 -13.47 -6.34
CA HIS A 97 3.21 -14.50 -5.31
C HIS A 97 3.84 -13.90 -4.03
N ALA A 98 3.18 -12.86 -3.49
CA ALA A 98 3.69 -12.13 -2.33
C ALA A 98 3.96 -13.02 -1.10
N ASP A 99 3.18 -14.09 -0.92
CA ASP A 99 3.33 -15.10 0.13
C ASP A 99 4.64 -15.91 0.04
N LYS A 100 5.28 -15.90 -1.14
CA LYS A 100 6.59 -16.52 -1.39
C LYS A 100 7.74 -15.52 -1.37
N LEU A 101 7.45 -14.24 -1.19
CA LEU A 101 8.49 -13.22 -1.08
C LEU A 101 9.02 -13.21 0.34
N ASP A 102 10.33 -13.32 0.47
CA ASP A 102 11.05 -13.05 1.70
C ASP A 102 11.81 -11.72 1.60
N LEU A 103 12.36 -11.30 2.73
CA LEU A 103 13.14 -10.07 2.81
C LEU A 103 14.31 -10.04 1.81
N TYR A 104 15.04 -11.14 1.68
CA TYR A 104 16.26 -11.19 0.86
C TYR A 104 15.95 -11.08 -0.64
N SER A 105 15.02 -11.91 -1.13
CA SER A 105 14.56 -11.89 -2.52
C SER A 105 13.91 -10.55 -2.88
N THR A 106 13.23 -9.90 -1.93
CA THR A 106 12.68 -8.56 -2.14
C THR A 106 13.78 -7.50 -2.23
N ILE A 107 14.76 -7.51 -1.32
CA ILE A 107 15.93 -6.61 -1.39
C ILE A 107 16.65 -6.75 -2.72
N ALA A 108 16.90 -7.99 -3.17
CA ALA A 108 17.56 -8.24 -4.44
C ALA A 108 16.82 -7.58 -5.62
N LYS A 109 15.48 -7.68 -5.66
CA LYS A 109 14.65 -7.02 -6.67
C LYS A 109 14.71 -5.49 -6.56
N LEU A 110 14.61 -4.93 -5.35
CA LEU A 110 14.70 -3.48 -5.15
C LEU A 110 16.05 -2.94 -5.64
N VAL A 111 17.16 -3.59 -5.28
CA VAL A 111 18.52 -3.22 -5.72
C VAL A 111 18.67 -3.35 -7.23
N GLN A 112 18.20 -4.44 -7.83
CA GLN A 112 18.23 -4.65 -9.28
C GLN A 112 17.54 -3.50 -10.04
N HIS A 113 16.46 -2.96 -9.46
CA HIS A 113 15.67 -1.88 -10.05
C HIS A 113 16.04 -0.48 -9.51
N ARG A 114 17.12 -0.36 -8.72
CA ARG A 114 17.59 0.90 -8.12
C ARG A 114 16.52 1.63 -7.33
N ILE A 115 15.74 0.88 -6.55
CA ILE A 115 14.75 1.42 -5.62
C ILE A 115 15.41 1.52 -4.26
N ASP A 116 15.63 2.75 -3.80
CA ASP A 116 16.26 3.01 -2.52
C ASP A 116 15.32 2.75 -1.35
N PHE A 117 15.88 2.20 -0.27
CA PHE A 117 15.14 1.86 0.93
C PHE A 117 16.01 1.96 2.17
N ILE A 118 15.36 2.18 3.31
CA ILE A 118 15.95 1.98 4.63
C ILE A 118 15.32 0.74 5.28
N LYS A 119 16.14 -0.04 5.98
CA LYS A 119 15.67 -1.16 6.79
C LYS A 119 15.44 -0.69 8.21
N ILE A 120 14.24 -0.92 8.72
CA ILE A 120 13.84 -0.59 10.09
C ILE A 120 13.52 -1.91 10.81
N ASP A 121 14.17 -2.12 11.94
CA ASP A 121 13.87 -3.24 12.84
C ASP A 121 12.94 -2.74 13.94
N THR A 122 11.75 -3.32 14.01
CA THR A 122 10.77 -3.04 15.07
C THR A 122 10.62 -4.26 15.97
N PRO A 123 10.05 -4.15 17.18
CA PRO A 123 9.83 -5.32 18.04
C PRO A 123 9.03 -6.46 17.38
N SER A 124 8.11 -6.15 16.45
CA SER A 124 7.19 -7.12 15.85
C SER A 124 7.44 -7.44 14.37
N ALA A 125 8.15 -6.59 13.62
CA ALA A 125 8.32 -6.73 12.18
C ALA A 125 9.66 -6.15 11.69
N LEU A 126 10.10 -6.62 10.52
CA LEU A 126 11.12 -5.97 9.72
C LEU A 126 10.44 -5.14 8.65
N ILE A 127 10.84 -3.88 8.48
CA ILE A 127 10.22 -2.96 7.52
C ILE A 127 11.28 -2.47 6.54
N LEU A 128 10.98 -2.55 5.25
CA LEU A 128 11.70 -1.81 4.22
C LEU A 128 10.87 -0.58 3.87
N ARG A 129 11.35 0.60 4.26
CA ARG A 129 10.73 1.87 3.90
C ARG A 129 11.41 2.42 2.66
N LEU A 130 10.66 2.53 1.58
CA LEU A 130 11.12 3.04 0.29
C LEU A 130 11.13 4.57 0.29
N GLN A 131 11.93 5.18 -0.59
CA GLN A 131 11.95 6.64 -0.77
C GLN A 131 10.57 7.21 -1.19
N SER A 132 9.74 6.40 -1.86
CA SER A 132 8.36 6.72 -2.23
C SER A 132 7.39 6.88 -1.03
N GLY A 133 7.87 6.58 0.18
CA GLY A 133 7.09 6.54 1.41
C GLY A 133 6.28 5.26 1.59
N VAL A 134 6.37 4.31 0.66
CA VAL A 134 5.78 2.97 0.80
C VAL A 134 6.65 2.12 1.73
N GLU A 135 6.01 1.34 2.58
CA GLU A 135 6.62 0.38 3.49
C GLU A 135 6.23 -1.03 3.09
N LEU A 136 7.23 -1.90 2.98
CA LEU A 136 7.07 -3.33 2.84
C LEU A 136 7.35 -3.98 4.19
N MET A 137 6.39 -4.75 4.70
CA MET A 137 6.41 -5.30 6.06
C MET A 137 6.61 -6.81 6.02
N PHE A 138 7.62 -7.26 6.75
CA PHE A 138 8.07 -8.65 6.79
C PHE A 138 7.98 -9.20 8.21
N GLU A 139 7.65 -10.48 8.30
CA GLU A 139 7.64 -11.20 9.56
C GLU A 139 9.04 -11.10 10.21
N LYS A 140 9.09 -10.79 11.51
CA LYS A 140 10.39 -10.70 12.18
C LYS A 140 11.04 -12.06 12.38
N PHE A 141 10.21 -13.05 12.68
CA PHE A 141 10.58 -14.43 12.97
C PHE A 141 9.83 -15.34 12.01
N SER A 142 10.45 -16.46 11.58
CA SER A 142 9.88 -17.43 10.61
C SER A 142 10.00 -17.04 9.14
N GLY A 143 11.19 -17.15 8.55
CA GLY A 143 11.37 -17.02 7.08
C GLY A 143 11.24 -15.60 6.52
N GLN A 144 10.93 -14.60 7.36
CA GLN A 144 10.88 -13.18 7.01
C GLN A 144 10.03 -12.92 5.77
N ARG A 145 8.84 -13.52 5.74
CA ARG A 145 7.92 -13.41 4.62
C ARG A 145 7.27 -12.04 4.60
N LEU A 146 7.03 -11.52 3.41
CA LEU A 146 6.25 -10.31 3.20
C LEU A 146 4.79 -10.60 3.60
N PHE A 147 4.27 -9.85 4.57
CA PHE A 147 2.88 -10.01 5.00
C PHE A 147 2.02 -8.78 4.68
N ALA A 148 2.61 -7.62 4.40
CA ALA A 148 1.85 -6.44 4.01
C ALA A 148 2.68 -5.42 3.24
N PHE A 149 2.01 -4.53 2.52
CA PHE A 149 2.53 -3.21 2.23
C PHE A 149 1.63 -2.11 2.80
N CYS A 150 2.20 -0.93 2.96
CA CYS A 150 1.50 0.24 3.46
C CYS A 150 2.09 1.52 2.88
N LYS A 151 1.24 2.48 2.50
CA LYS A 151 1.63 3.88 2.34
C LYS A 151 0.88 4.74 3.33
N GLN A 152 1.61 5.54 4.08
CA GLN A 152 1.09 6.52 5.04
C GLN A 152 1.80 7.86 4.84
N LYS A 153 1.38 8.88 5.58
CA LYS A 153 2.11 10.15 5.64
C LYS A 153 3.42 9.93 6.39
N THR A 154 4.47 9.64 5.64
CA THR A 154 5.79 9.38 6.20
C THR A 154 6.66 10.62 6.06
N THR A 155 7.26 11.07 7.15
CA THR A 155 8.47 11.90 7.08
C THR A 155 9.65 10.95 6.96
N LEU A 156 10.33 10.95 5.81
CA LEU A 156 11.65 10.36 5.75
C LEU A 156 12.57 11.14 6.69
N PRO A 157 13.53 10.48 7.35
CA PRO A 157 14.56 11.19 8.10
C PRO A 157 15.26 12.21 7.19
N GLN A 158 15.64 13.37 7.71
CA GLN A 158 16.25 14.46 6.91
C GLN A 158 17.43 14.00 6.03
N TRP A 159 18.26 13.08 6.54
CA TRP A 159 19.43 12.54 5.81
C TRP A 159 19.08 11.67 4.60
N ALA A 160 17.85 11.14 4.49
CA ALA A 160 17.41 10.36 3.34
C ALA A 160 17.00 11.24 2.13
N HIS A 161 17.03 12.57 2.28
CA HIS A 161 16.78 13.53 1.20
C HIS A 161 18.07 14.10 0.61
N GLU A 162 19.24 13.74 1.14
CA GLU A 162 20.52 14.23 0.64
C GLU A 162 20.99 13.37 -0.54
N PRO A 163 21.29 13.95 -1.71
CA PRO A 163 21.91 13.21 -2.79
C PRO A 163 23.33 12.80 -2.37
N VAL A 164 23.66 11.52 -2.55
CA VAL A 164 25.00 10.95 -2.37
C VAL A 164 25.95 11.46 -3.46
#